data_AF-A0A063ZC66-F1
#
_entry.id   AF-A0A063ZC66-F1
#
_cell.length_a   1.000
_cell.length_b   1.000
_cell.length_c   1.000
_cell.angle_alpha   90.00
_cell.angle_beta   90.00
_cell.angle_gamma   90.00
#
_symmetry.space_group_name_H-M   'P 1'
#
loop_
_entity.id
_entity.type
_entity.pdbx_description
1 polymer ?
#
loop_
_entity_poly.entity_id
_entity_poly.type
_entity_poly.pdbx_seq_one_letter_code
_entity_poly.pdbx_strand_id
1 'polypeptide(L)'
;MPSCCVNNLGGKVLLLNATPDEANDYVRTHCREYYEIPPNFVFRDVRVLLRSPMLVGLQVKRGKILLPFTKRCAGPGTMLYEIAAKEGDLDFIRSSLPRVSG
;
A
#
# COMPACT_ATOMS: atom_id res chain seq x y z
N MET A 1 18.85 -8.45 0.37
CA MET A 1 17.63 -8.92 -0.33
C MET A 1 16.42 -8.35 0.38
N PRO A 2 15.44 -7.76 -0.32
CA PRO A 2 14.24 -7.21 0.31
C PRO A 2 13.39 -8.33 0.94
N SER A 3 12.87 -8.08 2.13
CA SER A 3 11.98 -9.01 2.85
C SER A 3 10.59 -9.03 2.22
N CYS A 4 9.83 -10.11 2.39
CA CYS A 4 8.41 -10.19 2.00
C CYS A 4 7.46 -10.01 3.21
N CYS A 5 7.97 -9.55 4.35
CA CYS A 5 7.22 -9.43 5.59
C CYS A 5 6.66 -8.02 5.75
N VAL A 6 5.40 -7.82 5.37
CA VAL A 6 4.70 -6.53 5.53
C VAL A 6 4.63 -6.06 6.99
N ASN A 7 4.69 -6.97 7.96
CA ASN A 7 4.68 -6.63 9.39
C ASN A 7 5.92 -5.81 9.80
N ASN A 8 7.02 -5.88 9.05
CA ASN A 8 8.21 -5.05 9.29
C ASN A 8 7.95 -3.55 9.12
N LEU A 9 6.83 -3.18 8.48
CA LEU A 9 6.42 -1.79 8.33
C LEU A 9 5.73 -1.23 9.59
N GLY A 10 5.34 -2.09 10.55
CA GLY A 10 4.69 -1.69 11.80
C GLY A 10 3.26 -1.15 11.62
N GLY A 11 2.56 -1.60 10.57
CA GLY A 11 1.23 -1.12 10.22
C GLY A 11 0.08 -1.78 10.98
N LYS A 12 -1.04 -1.07 11.06
CA LYS A 12 -2.34 -1.62 11.48
C LYS A 12 -3.09 -2.14 10.26
N VAL A 13 -3.76 -3.28 10.39
CA VAL A 13 -4.67 -3.78 9.34
C VAL A 13 -5.97 -2.96 9.35
N LEU A 14 -6.32 -2.36 8.21
CA LEU A 14 -7.61 -1.69 7.99
C LEU A 14 -8.63 -2.62 7.35
N LEU A 15 -8.21 -3.36 6.32
CA LEU A 15 -9.02 -4.34 5.63
C LEU A 15 -8.31 -5.69 5.63
N LEU A 16 -9.07 -6.75 5.91
CA LEU A 16 -8.61 -8.13 5.90
C LEU A 16 -9.44 -8.92 4.90
N ASN A 17 -8.77 -9.72 4.08
CA ASN A 17 -9.42 -10.58 3.09
C ASN A 17 -10.30 -9.83 2.07
N ALA A 18 -9.92 -8.60 1.70
CA ALA A 18 -10.62 -7.79 0.73
C ALA A 18 -10.28 -8.21 -0.71
N THR A 19 -11.14 -7.87 -1.64
CA THR A 19 -10.81 -7.87 -3.07
C THR A 19 -9.88 -6.69 -3.41
N PRO A 20 -9.15 -6.72 -4.53
CA PRO A 20 -8.39 -5.56 -4.99
C PRO A 20 -9.24 -4.30 -5.14
N ASP A 21 -10.47 -4.43 -5.63
CA ASP A 21 -11.37 -3.30 -5.84
C ASP A 21 -11.84 -2.68 -4.52
N GLU A 22 -12.24 -3.49 -3.54
CA GLU A 22 -12.60 -2.99 -2.20
C GLU A 22 -11.47 -2.21 -1.54
N ALA A 23 -10.22 -2.69 -1.67
CA ALA A 23 -9.06 -1.99 -1.16
C ALA A 23 -8.79 -0.67 -1.91
N ASN A 24 -8.94 -0.68 -3.23
CA ASN A 24 -8.76 0.52 -4.06
C ASN A 24 -9.83 1.57 -3.76
N ASP A 25 -11.09 1.16 -3.61
CA ASP A 25 -12.20 2.06 -3.28
C ASP A 25 -12.01 2.69 -1.91
N TYR A 26 -11.56 1.91 -0.92
CA TYR A 26 -11.19 2.46 0.39
C TYR A 26 -10.11 3.54 0.25
N VAL A 27 -9.05 3.29 -0.55
CA VAL A 27 -8.01 4.29 -0.80
C VAL A 27 -8.59 5.55 -1.44
N ARG A 28 -9.43 5.43 -2.47
CA ARG A 28 -10.07 6.59 -3.14
C ARG A 28 -10.94 7.40 -2.19
N THR A 29 -11.70 6.75 -1.32
CA THR A 29 -12.58 7.43 -0.36
C THR A 29 -11.80 8.13 0.75
N HIS A 30 -10.69 7.56 1.20
CA HIS A 30 -9.97 8.02 2.41
C HIS A 30 -8.69 8.81 2.13
N CYS A 31 -8.20 8.85 0.89
CA CYS A 31 -6.99 9.58 0.50
C CYS A 31 -7.28 10.56 -0.64
N ARG A 32 -6.83 11.81 -0.48
CA ARG A 32 -6.87 12.82 -1.55
C ARG A 32 -5.72 12.68 -2.55
N GLU A 33 -4.70 11.92 -2.17
CA GLU A 33 -3.51 11.67 -2.97
C GLU A 33 -3.25 10.16 -2.95
N TYR A 34 -3.16 9.54 -4.13
CA TYR A 34 -2.90 8.11 -4.29
C TYR A 34 -2.19 7.84 -5.61
N TYR A 35 -1.49 6.71 -5.67
CA TYR A 35 -0.64 6.28 -6.78
C TYR A 35 -0.92 4.83 -7.11
N GLU A 36 -0.66 4.42 -8.35
CA GLU A 36 -0.68 3.01 -8.71
C GLU A 36 0.63 2.36 -8.29
N ILE A 37 0.55 1.31 -7.50
CA ILE A 37 1.68 0.49 -7.08
C ILE A 37 1.66 -0.84 -7.84
N PRO A 38 2.72 -1.17 -8.61
CA PRO A 38 2.80 -2.43 -9.32
C PRO A 38 3.19 -3.59 -8.38
N PRO A 39 2.88 -4.84 -8.73
CA PRO A 39 3.37 -6.01 -8.00
C PRO A 39 4.90 -6.03 -7.88
N ASN A 40 5.39 -6.48 -6.72
CA ASN A 40 6.81 -6.58 -6.38
C ASN A 40 7.56 -5.25 -6.22
N PHE A 41 6.86 -4.11 -6.19
CA PHE A 41 7.44 -2.83 -5.80
C PHE A 41 8.14 -2.96 -4.43
N VAL A 42 9.32 -2.35 -4.28
CA VAL A 42 10.08 -2.41 -3.02
C VAL A 42 9.87 -1.10 -2.28
N PHE A 43 9.31 -1.19 -1.09
CA PHE A 43 9.08 -0.07 -0.21
C PHE A 43 9.68 -0.38 1.17
N ARG A 44 10.62 0.46 1.64
CA ARG A 44 11.33 0.27 2.92
C ARG A 44 11.88 -1.15 3.10
N ASP A 45 12.60 -1.65 2.09
CA ASP A 45 13.16 -3.01 2.03
C ASP A 45 12.13 -4.14 2.15
N VAL A 46 10.84 -3.83 1.97
CA VAL A 46 9.76 -4.80 1.86
C VAL A 46 9.28 -4.87 0.41
N ARG A 47 9.32 -6.07 -0.17
CA ARG A 47 8.70 -6.35 -1.46
C ARG A 47 7.18 -6.43 -1.27
N VAL A 48 6.47 -5.46 -1.80
CA VAL A 48 5.01 -5.39 -1.77
C VAL A 48 4.46 -6.46 -2.72
N LEU A 49 3.82 -7.46 -2.13
CA LEU A 49 3.22 -8.56 -2.88
C LEU A 49 1.83 -8.14 -3.29
N LEU A 50 1.53 -8.17 -4.59
CA LEU A 50 0.20 -7.87 -5.13
C LEU A 50 -0.11 -8.87 -6.24
N ARG A 51 -1.40 -9.15 -6.47
CA ARG A 51 -1.86 -9.98 -7.61
C ARG A 51 -2.00 -9.18 -8.91
N SER A 52 -2.27 -7.89 -8.79
CA SER A 52 -2.41 -6.92 -9.88
C SER A 52 -1.89 -5.56 -9.39
N PRO A 53 -1.69 -4.57 -10.28
CA PRO A 53 -1.53 -3.18 -9.85
C PRO A 53 -2.71 -2.76 -8.97
N MET A 54 -2.43 -1.96 -7.94
CA MET A 54 -3.40 -1.50 -6.94
C MET A 54 -3.07 -0.06 -6.52
N LEU A 55 -3.93 0.56 -5.71
CA LEU A 55 -3.70 1.92 -5.21
C LEU A 55 -3.00 1.91 -3.86
N VAL A 56 -1.95 2.73 -3.75
CA VAL A 56 -1.36 3.16 -2.47
C VAL A 56 -1.82 4.58 -2.16
N GLY A 57 -2.36 4.80 -0.97
CA GLY A 57 -2.92 6.09 -0.56
C GLY A 57 -1.99 6.86 0.38
N LEU A 58 -1.88 8.18 0.18
CA LEU A 58 -1.13 9.07 1.06
C LEU A 58 -2.09 9.94 1.89
N GLN A 59 -2.03 9.81 3.20
CA GLN A 59 -2.72 10.69 4.15
C GLN A 59 -1.72 11.69 4.73
N VAL A 60 -1.25 12.63 3.90
CA VAL A 60 -0.16 13.58 4.22
C VAL A 60 -0.37 14.30 5.56
N LYS A 61 -1.57 14.85 5.79
CA LYS A 61 -1.90 15.56 7.05
C LYS A 61 -1.84 14.68 8.30
N ARG A 62 -2.04 13.36 8.15
CA ARG A 62 -2.02 12.39 9.25
C ARG A 62 -0.68 11.67 9.38
N GLY A 63 0.25 11.90 8.45
CA GLY A 63 1.51 11.15 8.38
C GLY A 63 1.30 9.64 8.22
N LYS A 64 0.29 9.23 7.44
CA LYS A 64 -0.03 7.81 7.20
C LYS A 64 0.01 7.46 5.72
N ILE A 65 0.31 6.19 5.44
CA ILE A 65 0.24 5.59 4.10
C ILE A 65 -0.71 4.39 4.19
N LEU A 66 -1.61 4.26 3.22
CA LEU A 66 -2.49 3.12 3.05
C LEU A 66 -1.86 2.19 2.01
N LEU A 67 -1.28 1.08 2.46
CA LEU A 67 -0.49 0.17 1.63
C LEU A 67 -1.25 -1.13 1.38
N PRO A 68 -1.59 -1.47 0.12
CA PRO A 68 -2.16 -2.77 -0.20
C PRO A 68 -1.09 -3.86 -0.13
N PHE A 69 -1.47 -5.07 0.27
CA PHE A 69 -0.58 -6.22 0.29
C PHE A 69 -1.39 -7.53 0.20
N THR A 70 -1.04 -8.41 -0.74
CA THR A 70 -1.63 -9.72 -0.92
C THR A 70 -0.73 -10.81 -0.34
N LYS A 71 -1.23 -11.55 0.66
CA LYS A 71 -0.51 -12.70 1.23
C LYS A 71 -0.47 -13.87 0.24
N ARG A 72 0.63 -14.64 0.26
CA ARG A 72 0.86 -15.82 -0.60
C ARG A 72 0.37 -17.15 -0.02
N CYS A 73 -0.08 -17.18 1.23
CA CYS A 73 -0.57 -18.38 1.92
C CYS A 73 -1.99 -18.76 1.46
N ALA A 74 -2.45 -19.98 1.82
CA ALA A 74 -3.78 -20.49 1.50
C ALA A 74 -4.89 -19.66 2.19
N GLY A 75 -5.35 -18.62 1.51
CA GLY A 75 -6.42 -17.67 1.89
C GLY A 75 -6.23 -16.34 1.13
N PRO A 76 -7.18 -15.86 0.28
CA PRO A 76 -6.76 -15.20 -0.96
C PRO A 76 -6.87 -13.67 -0.99
N GLY A 77 -7.36 -13.01 0.04
CA GLY A 77 -7.66 -11.59 -0.10
C GLY A 77 -6.44 -10.67 0.02
N THR A 78 -6.58 -9.51 -0.61
CA THR A 78 -5.72 -8.37 -0.36
C THR A 78 -6.02 -7.80 1.03
N MET A 79 -4.96 -7.38 1.71
CA MET A 79 -5.02 -6.61 2.94
C MET A 79 -4.70 -5.16 2.64
N LEU A 80 -5.33 -4.25 3.35
CA LEU A 80 -4.97 -2.83 3.34
C LEU A 80 -4.39 -2.47 4.70
N TYR A 81 -3.16 -1.97 4.73
CA TYR A 81 -2.47 -1.58 5.94
C TYR A 81 -2.42 -0.06 6.06
N GLU A 82 -2.67 0.47 7.26
CA GLU A 82 -2.27 1.82 7.64
C GLU A 82 -0.89 1.77 8.28
N ILE A 83 0.10 2.37 7.64
CA ILE A 83 1.46 2.49 8.17
C ILE A 83 1.77 3.95 8.49
N ALA A 84 2.58 4.19 9.51
CA ALA A 84 3.13 5.52 9.75
C ALA A 84 4.18 5.85 8.69
N ALA A 85 4.03 7.02 8.05
CA ALA A 85 5.03 7.56 7.15
C ALA A 85 6.28 7.95 7.94
N LYS A 86 7.45 7.55 7.46
CA LYS A 86 8.75 8.05 7.92
C LYS A 86 9.23 9.17 7.01
N GLU A 87 10.30 9.84 7.44
CA GLU A 87 10.99 10.83 6.64
C GLU A 87 11.35 10.25 5.27
N GLY A 88 11.02 10.99 4.20
CA GLY A 88 11.26 10.58 2.82
C GLY A 88 10.26 9.58 2.22
N ASP A 89 9.43 8.89 3.01
CA ASP A 89 8.53 7.84 2.49
C ASP A 89 7.53 8.39 1.45
N LEU A 90 6.94 9.57 1.73
CA LEU A 90 5.95 10.18 0.85
C LEU A 90 6.58 10.64 -0.47
N ASP A 91 7.77 11.25 -0.40
CA ASP A 91 8.47 11.75 -1.58
C ASP A 91 9.05 10.61 -2.43
N PHE A 92 9.46 9.52 -1.78
CA PHE A 92 9.84 8.29 -2.47
C PHE A 92 8.67 7.73 -3.29
N ILE A 93 7.47 7.65 -2.70
CA ILE A 93 6.27 7.18 -3.42
C ILE A 93 5.94 8.11 -4.60
N ARG A 94 5.94 9.42 -4.37
CA ARG A 94 5.65 10.44 -5.40
C ARG A 94 6.59 10.39 -6.60
N SER A 95 7.87 10.14 -6.35
CA SER A 95 8.90 10.09 -7.39
C SER A 95 9.00 8.73 -8.09
N SER A 96 8.57 7.66 -7.43
CA SER A 96 8.74 6.29 -7.92
C SER A 96 7.50 5.70 -8.60
N LEU A 97 6.31 6.24 -8.34
CA LEU A 97 5.05 5.69 -8.84
C LEU A 97 4.28 6.69 -9.71
N PRO A 98 3.56 6.21 -10.75
CA PRO A 98 2.70 7.06 -11.54
C PRO A 98 1.51 7.54 -10.70
N ARG A 99 1.27 8.85 -10.72
CA ARG A 99 0.08 9.42 -10.10
C ARG A 99 -1.13 9.05 -10.95
N VAL A 100 -2.17 8.53 -10.30
CA VAL A 100 -3.44 8.29 -10.97
C VAL A 100 -4.25 9.57 -10.90
N SER A 101 -4.63 10.12 -12.05
CA SER A 101 -5.62 11.19 -12.12
C SER A 101 -6.98 10.58 -11.76
N GLY A 102 -7.49 10.93 -10.58
CA GLY A 102 -8.85 10.60 -10.16
C GLY A 102 -9.89 11.49 -10.81
#